data_AF-A0A956L1W4-F1
#
_entry.id   AF-A0A956L1W4-F1
#
_cell.length_a   1.000
_cell.length_b   1.000
_cell.length_c   1.000
_cell.angle_alpha   90.00
_cell.angle_beta   90.00
_cell.angle_gamma   90.00
#
_symmetry.space_group_name_H-M   'P 1'
#
loop_
_entity.id
_entity.type
_entity.pdbx_description
1 polymer ?
#
loop_
_entity_poly.entity_id
_entity_poly.type
_entity_poly.pdbx_seq_one_letter_code
_entity_poly.pdbx_strand_id
1 'polypeptide(L)'
;MIPLACDPAPGDTDTDDPTATDGATSMATSMASGSTSAGSDEGQTVDPSATSTAGTDPEVCQPLPQEGWPCMNDNDCEVASDCCSCIAYNPSMGSPGNCGGGCGQTVCDELGLSDAYCDAGVCRVRGLSCDQTAVLCDAAPPACPPDQLPQVAEQCYTGACLPVERCDWVPDCSYCAADATCVITQTPACDQHACIPPFPECPPGPPTCACLGGVACGAPYATCAVDGDTIVCS
;
A
#
# COMPACT_ATOMS: atom_id res chain seq x y z
N MET A 1 -18.81 -23.91 9.82
CA MET A 1 -17.79 -23.88 8.77
C MET A 1 -18.37 -23.08 7.63
N ILE A 2 -18.01 -21.80 7.56
CA ILE A 2 -18.38 -20.94 6.44
C ILE A 2 -17.43 -21.34 5.30
N PRO A 3 -17.93 -21.68 4.09
CA PRO A 3 -17.04 -21.94 2.97
C PRO A 3 -16.23 -20.67 2.71
N LEU A 4 -14.90 -20.75 2.77
CA LEU A 4 -14.05 -19.70 2.23
C LEU A 4 -14.28 -19.70 0.72
N ALA A 5 -15.07 -18.76 0.22
CA ALA A 5 -15.31 -18.60 -1.19
C ALA A 5 -14.09 -17.88 -1.79
N CYS A 6 -13.20 -18.66 -2.39
CA CYS A 6 -12.13 -18.16 -3.25
C CYS A 6 -12.60 -17.95 -4.69
N ASP A 7 -13.83 -18.36 -4.99
CA ASP A 7 -14.47 -17.96 -6.23
C ASP A 7 -14.94 -16.52 -6.03
N PRO A 8 -14.46 -15.54 -6.85
CA PRO A 8 -15.12 -14.25 -6.90
C PRO A 8 -16.59 -14.55 -7.18
N ALA A 9 -17.48 -14.06 -6.32
CA ALA A 9 -18.91 -14.17 -6.58
C ALA A 9 -19.11 -13.65 -8.02
N PRO A 10 -19.69 -14.44 -8.95
CA PRO A 10 -19.91 -13.96 -10.30
C PRO A 10 -20.72 -12.68 -10.17
N GLY A 11 -20.10 -11.55 -10.49
CA GLY A 11 -20.79 -10.28 -10.49
C GLY A 11 -21.92 -10.42 -11.49
N ASP A 12 -23.16 -10.49 -10.99
CA ASP A 12 -24.35 -10.34 -11.80
C ASP A 12 -24.29 -8.93 -12.40
N THR A 13 -23.66 -8.80 -13.57
CA THR A 13 -23.78 -7.62 -14.42
C THR A 13 -25.18 -7.64 -15.02
N ASP A 14 -26.18 -7.29 -14.20
CA ASP A 14 -27.49 -6.93 -14.69
C ASP A 14 -27.31 -5.66 -15.53
N THR A 15 -27.23 -5.89 -16.84
CA THR A 15 -27.18 -4.87 -17.88
C THR A 15 -28.61 -4.37 -18.05
N ASP A 16 -29.03 -3.50 -17.14
CA ASP A 16 -30.21 -2.68 -17.37
C ASP A 16 -29.85 -1.59 -18.40
N ASP A 17 -30.44 -1.73 -19.58
CA ASP A 17 -30.49 -0.77 -20.68
C ASP A 17 -31.61 0.25 -20.43
N PRO A 18 -31.32 1.51 -20.04
CA PRO A 18 -32.28 2.58 -20.19
C PRO A 18 -32.09 3.26 -21.55
N THR A 19 -33.08 2.99 -22.39
CA THR A 19 -33.41 3.66 -23.64
C THR A 19 -33.30 5.20 -23.54
N ALA A 20 -32.74 5.78 -24.61
CA ALA A 20 -32.53 7.20 -24.86
C ALA A 20 -33.67 8.16 -24.48
N THR A 21 -33.31 9.38 -24.08
CA THR A 21 -34.10 10.59 -24.38
C THR A 21 -33.18 11.78 -24.61
N ASP A 22 -33.22 12.28 -25.85
CA ASP A 22 -32.62 13.54 -26.30
C ASP A 22 -33.14 14.75 -25.50
N GLY A 23 -32.24 15.67 -25.17
CA GLY A 23 -32.58 16.93 -24.50
C GLY A 23 -31.47 17.96 -24.62
N ALA A 24 -31.34 18.56 -25.80
CA ALA A 24 -30.48 19.72 -26.01
C ALA A 24 -31.00 20.95 -25.25
N THR A 25 -30.16 21.65 -24.49
CA THR A 25 -30.27 23.11 -24.31
C THR A 25 -28.92 23.73 -24.01
N SER A 26 -28.49 24.60 -24.91
CA SER A 26 -27.35 25.50 -24.86
C SER A 26 -27.62 26.68 -23.92
N MET A 27 -26.60 27.16 -23.20
CA MET A 27 -26.34 28.56 -22.78
C MET A 27 -24.97 28.60 -22.08
N ALA A 28 -23.91 29.14 -22.69
CA ALA A 28 -23.49 30.55 -22.74
C ALA A 28 -22.87 31.08 -21.42
N THR A 29 -21.54 31.26 -21.48
CA THR A 29 -20.73 32.42 -21.04
C THR A 29 -20.98 33.05 -19.66
N SER A 30 -19.92 33.19 -18.85
CA SER A 30 -19.51 34.47 -18.21
C SER A 30 -18.17 34.37 -17.49
N MET A 31 -17.33 35.38 -17.74
CA MET A 31 -16.07 35.69 -17.05
C MET A 31 -16.33 36.46 -15.74
N ALA A 32 -15.48 36.33 -14.73
CA ALA A 32 -15.10 37.35 -13.73
C ALA A 32 -14.01 36.72 -12.81
N SER A 33 -12.77 37.23 -12.69
CA SER A 33 -12.28 38.50 -12.13
C SER A 33 -12.27 38.57 -10.58
N GLY A 34 -11.06 38.80 -10.03
CA GLY A 34 -10.80 39.33 -8.68
C GLY A 34 -10.67 38.25 -7.60
N SER A 35 -9.73 38.28 -6.65
CA SER A 35 -9.02 39.43 -6.09
C SER A 35 -7.73 39.00 -5.38
N THR A 36 -6.76 39.91 -5.44
CA THR A 36 -5.57 40.02 -4.59
C THR A 36 -5.91 40.16 -3.11
N SER A 37 -5.08 39.61 -2.23
CA SER A 37 -4.87 40.14 -0.88
C SER A 37 -3.42 39.95 -0.47
N ALA A 38 -2.71 41.07 -0.40
CA ALA A 38 -1.44 41.22 0.28
C ALA A 38 -1.69 41.36 1.79
N GLY A 39 -0.88 40.67 2.59
CA GLY A 39 -0.80 40.86 4.03
C GLY A 39 0.68 40.84 4.42
N SER A 40 1.20 42.02 4.72
CA SER A 40 2.50 42.25 5.35
C SER A 40 2.28 42.35 6.85
N ASP A 41 3.09 41.67 7.67
CA ASP A 41 3.40 42.02 9.08
C ASP A 41 4.65 41.20 9.47
N GLU A 42 5.84 41.80 9.53
CA GLU A 42 6.46 42.49 10.68
C GLU A 42 6.84 41.57 11.86
N GLY A 43 8.11 41.15 11.84
CA GLY A 43 9.05 41.28 12.95
C GLY A 43 8.71 40.64 14.30
N GLN A 44 9.35 39.50 14.60
CA GLN A 44 9.71 39.21 15.99
C GLN A 44 11.06 38.49 16.08
N THR A 45 12.07 39.24 16.50
CA THR A 45 13.37 38.78 16.97
C THR A 45 13.23 38.28 18.41
N VAL A 46 13.44 36.99 18.64
CA VAL A 46 13.82 36.44 19.95
C VAL A 46 14.86 35.34 19.79
N ASP A 47 16.02 35.59 20.37
CA ASP A 47 17.11 34.67 20.74
C ASP A 47 17.56 35.22 22.12
N PRO A 48 18.08 34.46 23.11
CA PRO A 48 18.60 33.12 22.96
C PRO A 48 18.37 32.12 24.12
N SER A 49 18.90 30.92 23.89
CA SER A 49 19.27 29.90 24.88
C SER A 49 18.18 28.91 25.31
N ALA A 50 18.10 27.82 24.57
CA ALA A 50 17.96 26.50 25.17
C ALA A 50 18.95 25.55 24.48
N THR A 51 20.05 25.27 25.19
CA THR A 51 20.97 24.17 24.88
C THR A 51 20.20 22.87 24.99
N SER A 52 19.80 22.30 23.87
CA SER A 52 19.51 20.88 23.74
C SER A 52 20.41 20.37 22.63
N THR A 53 21.57 19.83 23.02
CA THR A 53 22.35 18.96 22.16
C THR A 53 21.55 17.67 22.02
N ALA A 54 20.50 17.71 21.20
CA ALA A 54 19.99 16.51 20.56
C ALA A 54 21.12 16.04 19.66
N GLY A 55 21.75 14.92 20.02
CA GLY A 55 22.68 14.26 19.14
C GLY A 55 21.93 13.85 17.90
N THR A 56 21.97 14.67 16.86
CA THR A 56 21.76 14.25 15.48
C THR A 56 22.97 13.41 15.09
N ASP A 57 23.05 12.21 15.66
CA ASP A 57 23.63 11.13 14.88
C ASP A 57 22.62 10.92 13.74
N PRO A 58 23.04 10.99 12.46
CA PRO A 58 22.15 10.60 11.39
C PRO A 58 21.83 9.12 11.64
N GLU A 59 20.64 8.84 12.18
CA GLU A 59 20.17 7.47 12.35
C GLU A 59 20.33 6.80 10.99
N VAL A 60 21.33 5.93 10.92
CA VAL A 60 21.70 5.25 9.69
C VAL A 60 20.47 4.45 9.31
N CYS A 61 19.91 4.74 8.14
CA CYS A 61 18.90 3.90 7.51
C CYS A 61 19.35 2.45 7.59
N GLN A 62 18.69 1.68 8.45
CA GLN A 62 18.93 0.26 8.43
C GLN A 62 18.12 -0.28 7.26
N PRO A 63 18.77 -0.97 6.30
CA PRO A 63 18.01 -1.64 5.27
C PRO A 63 17.01 -2.56 5.94
N LEU A 64 15.76 -2.51 5.48
CA LEU A 64 14.72 -3.35 6.05
C LEU A 64 15.13 -4.82 5.94
N PRO A 65 14.89 -5.63 6.98
CA PRO A 65 15.03 -7.07 6.84
C PRO A 65 14.19 -7.54 5.65
N GLN A 66 14.81 -8.26 4.71
CA GLN A 66 14.15 -8.67 3.46
C GLN A 66 12.89 -9.50 3.70
N GLU A 67 12.82 -10.21 4.83
CA GLU A 67 11.69 -11.06 5.21
C GLU A 67 10.68 -10.34 6.12
N GLY A 68 10.79 -9.02 6.25
CA GLY A 68 10.03 -8.23 7.21
C GLY A 68 10.48 -8.46 8.66
N TRP A 69 9.75 -7.87 9.60
CA TRP A 69 10.04 -7.98 11.02
C TRP A 69 9.19 -9.09 11.64
N PRO A 70 9.80 -10.11 12.27
CA PRO A 70 9.02 -11.23 12.76
C PRO A 70 8.20 -10.84 14.00
N CYS A 71 7.06 -11.48 14.21
CA CYS A 71 6.13 -11.23 15.30
C CYS A 71 5.45 -12.54 15.76
N MET A 72 4.91 -12.54 16.96
CA MET A 72 4.07 -13.63 17.48
C MET A 72 2.59 -13.23 17.53
N ASN A 73 2.31 -11.94 17.72
CA ASN A 73 0.96 -11.37 17.80
C ASN A 73 0.97 -9.88 17.42
N ASP A 74 -0.21 -9.30 17.22
CA ASP A 74 -0.35 -7.90 16.77
C ASP A 74 0.32 -6.88 17.69
N ASN A 75 0.42 -7.14 19.00
CA ASN A 75 1.08 -6.21 19.93
C ASN A 75 2.60 -6.17 19.75
N ASP A 76 3.18 -7.10 19.00
CA ASP A 76 4.61 -7.10 18.67
C ASP A 76 4.92 -6.20 17.48
N CYS A 77 3.92 -5.55 16.88
CA CYS A 77 4.06 -4.76 15.66
C CYS A 77 3.71 -3.29 15.87
N GLU A 78 4.54 -2.41 15.37
CA GLU A 78 4.31 -0.97 15.31
C GLU A 78 4.51 -0.46 13.87
N VAL A 79 3.94 0.70 13.56
CA VAL A 79 4.17 1.40 12.30
C VAL A 79 5.30 2.40 12.47
N ALA A 80 6.35 2.28 11.66
CA ALA A 80 7.31 3.34 11.46
C ALA A 80 6.94 4.08 10.18
N SER A 81 6.76 5.38 10.33
CA SER A 81 6.44 6.27 9.22
C SER A 81 7.53 7.31 9.08
N ASP A 82 8.13 7.37 7.91
CA ASP A 82 9.02 8.44 7.52
C ASP A 82 8.54 9.07 6.21
N CYS A 83 9.36 9.95 5.65
CA CYS A 83 9.03 10.68 4.43
C CYS A 83 9.06 9.83 3.17
N CYS A 84 9.62 8.62 3.25
CA CYS A 84 9.92 7.77 2.11
C CYS A 84 9.11 6.47 2.16
N SER A 85 8.73 6.01 3.35
CA SER A 85 8.20 4.68 3.61
C SER A 85 7.19 4.67 4.74
N CYS A 86 6.24 3.75 4.61
CA CYS A 86 5.26 3.40 5.63
C CYS A 86 5.40 1.90 5.86
N ILE A 87 5.99 1.50 6.98
CA ILE A 87 6.43 0.13 7.21
C ILE A 87 6.03 -0.36 8.60
N ALA A 88 5.73 -1.63 8.71
CA ALA A 88 5.51 -2.28 9.99
C ALA A 88 6.80 -2.92 10.49
N TYR A 89 7.06 -2.81 11.79
CA TYR A 89 8.26 -3.34 12.41
C TYR A 89 8.00 -3.89 13.81
N ASN A 90 8.93 -4.70 14.32
CA ASN A 90 8.87 -5.21 15.70
C ASN A 90 9.83 -4.39 16.59
N PRO A 91 9.32 -3.55 17.50
CA PRO A 91 10.16 -2.66 18.31
C PRO A 91 11.09 -3.41 19.27
N SER A 92 10.79 -4.66 19.61
CA SER A 92 11.65 -5.49 20.45
C SER A 92 12.92 -5.95 19.74
N MET A 93 12.97 -5.85 18.41
CA MET A 93 14.10 -6.26 17.59
C MET A 93 14.92 -5.07 17.05
N GLY A 94 14.45 -3.84 17.24
CA GLY A 94 15.09 -2.64 16.75
C GLY A 94 14.10 -1.66 16.13
N SER A 95 14.61 -0.53 15.65
CA SER A 95 13.86 0.43 14.84
C SER A 95 14.40 0.39 13.40
N PRO A 96 13.56 0.52 12.37
CA PRO A 96 14.01 0.63 10.98
C PRO A 96 14.84 1.91 10.70
N GLY A 97 14.94 2.81 11.67
CA GLY A 97 15.58 4.12 11.52
C GLY A 97 14.64 5.12 10.85
N ASN A 98 15.05 6.39 10.82
CA ASN A 98 14.28 7.45 10.16
C ASN A 98 14.92 7.76 8.81
N CYS A 99 14.37 7.22 7.72
CA CYS A 99 14.95 7.34 6.38
C CYS A 99 14.57 8.61 5.62
N GLY A 100 14.00 9.61 6.30
CA GLY A 100 13.71 10.91 5.74
C GLY A 100 14.20 12.03 6.64
N GLY A 101 14.91 13.01 6.09
CA GLY A 101 14.99 14.33 6.74
C GLY A 101 13.58 14.90 6.95
N GLY A 102 13.40 15.93 7.78
CA GLY A 102 12.06 16.44 8.11
C GLY A 102 11.20 16.78 6.87
N CYS A 103 10.15 15.99 6.62
CA CYS A 103 9.06 16.29 5.69
C CYS A 103 7.88 16.90 6.44
N GLY A 104 7.00 17.60 5.72
CA GLY A 104 5.80 18.21 6.31
C GLY A 104 4.76 17.20 6.78
N GLN A 105 4.73 16.01 6.16
CA GLN A 105 3.89 14.87 6.53
C GLN A 105 4.62 13.57 6.15
N THR A 106 4.44 12.53 6.96
CA THR A 106 5.00 11.21 6.69
C THR A 106 4.10 10.41 5.74
N VAL A 107 4.63 9.36 5.11
CA VAL A 107 3.87 8.55 4.13
C VAL A 107 2.66 7.88 4.78
N CYS A 108 2.79 7.33 5.99
CA CYS A 108 1.64 6.74 6.67
C CYS A 108 0.58 7.78 7.03
N ASP A 109 0.96 8.99 7.44
CA ASP A 109 0.01 10.06 7.77
C ASP A 109 -0.79 10.50 6.53
N GLU A 110 -0.12 10.61 5.37
CA GLU A 110 -0.78 10.93 4.09
C GLU A 110 -1.81 9.86 3.72
N LEU A 111 -1.48 8.59 3.98
CA LEU A 111 -2.34 7.44 3.69
C LEU A 111 -3.36 7.13 4.80
N GLY A 112 -3.31 7.83 5.93
CA GLY A 112 -4.17 7.58 7.10
C GLY A 112 -3.91 6.23 7.77
N LEU A 113 -2.68 5.72 7.71
CA LEU A 113 -2.27 4.43 8.27
C LEU A 113 -1.58 4.66 9.62
N SER A 114 -2.06 4.00 10.67
CA SER A 114 -1.45 4.11 12.01
C SER A 114 -1.20 2.77 12.68
N ASP A 115 -1.75 1.69 12.11
CA ASP A 115 -1.84 0.41 12.78
C ASP A 115 -1.04 -0.65 12.03
N ALA A 116 -0.38 -1.53 12.78
CA ALA A 116 0.29 -2.71 12.27
C ALA A 116 -0.32 -3.97 12.89
N TYR A 117 -0.13 -5.12 12.26
CA TYR A 117 -0.61 -6.40 12.75
C TYR A 117 0.36 -7.52 12.38
N CYS A 118 0.24 -8.65 13.08
CA CYS A 118 1.09 -9.80 12.85
C CYS A 118 0.41 -10.78 11.88
N ASP A 119 0.96 -10.90 10.67
CA ASP A 119 0.44 -11.78 9.63
C ASP A 119 1.45 -12.89 9.32
N ALA A 120 1.06 -14.14 9.51
CA ALA A 120 1.92 -15.31 9.29
C ALA A 120 3.31 -15.21 9.97
N GLY A 121 3.41 -14.47 11.08
CA GLY A 121 4.65 -14.27 11.82
C GLY A 121 5.52 -13.11 11.31
N VAL A 122 4.99 -12.24 10.43
CA VAL A 122 5.63 -11.02 9.94
C VAL A 122 4.74 -9.80 10.20
N CYS A 123 5.32 -8.70 10.68
CA CYS A 123 4.60 -7.45 10.87
C CYS A 123 4.22 -6.82 9.52
N ARG A 124 2.95 -6.46 9.37
CA ARG A 124 2.40 -5.75 8.20
C ARG A 124 1.64 -4.51 8.62
N VAL A 125 1.57 -3.51 7.73
CA VAL A 125 0.77 -2.31 7.96
C VAL A 125 -0.69 -2.65 7.67
N ARG A 126 -1.58 -2.34 8.60
CA ARG A 126 -3.01 -2.58 8.43
C ARG A 126 -3.55 -1.63 7.37
N GLY A 127 -4.38 -2.16 6.47
CA GLY A 127 -5.04 -1.37 5.44
C GLY A 127 -4.23 -1.16 4.17
N LEU A 128 -3.14 -1.87 3.93
CA LEU A 128 -2.49 -1.84 2.61
C LEU A 128 -3.06 -2.87 1.61
N SER A 129 -4.01 -3.71 2.02
CA SER A 129 -4.63 -4.67 1.09
C SER A 129 -5.57 -3.96 0.11
N CYS A 130 -5.51 -4.37 -1.16
CA CYS A 130 -6.45 -4.01 -2.21
C CYS A 130 -7.15 -5.24 -2.80
N ASP A 131 -7.00 -6.40 -2.14
CA ASP A 131 -7.61 -7.64 -2.56
C ASP A 131 -9.10 -7.66 -2.19
N GLN A 132 -9.91 -7.38 -3.20
CA GLN A 132 -11.36 -7.31 -3.09
C GLN A 132 -12.01 -8.69 -2.92
N THR A 133 -11.28 -9.78 -3.16
CA THR A 133 -11.80 -11.14 -2.96
C THR A 133 -11.92 -11.49 -1.48
N ALA A 134 -11.21 -10.75 -0.62
CA ALA A 134 -11.25 -10.92 0.84
C ALA A 134 -12.35 -10.10 1.54
N VAL A 135 -13.18 -9.34 0.81
CA VAL A 135 -14.25 -8.50 1.38
C VAL A 135 -15.46 -9.37 1.75
N LEU A 136 -15.90 -9.29 3.00
CA LEU A 136 -17.04 -10.05 3.53
C LEU A 136 -18.22 -9.19 4.00
N CYS A 137 -18.08 -7.85 4.04
CA CYS A 137 -19.18 -6.98 4.47
C CYS A 137 -19.93 -6.34 3.30
N ASP A 138 -21.13 -5.84 3.58
CA ASP A 138 -22.06 -5.28 2.59
C ASP A 138 -21.72 -3.85 2.13
N ALA A 139 -20.55 -3.32 2.51
CA ALA A 139 -20.11 -2.01 2.06
C ALA A 139 -19.84 -2.02 0.56
N ALA A 140 -20.30 -0.99 -0.17
CA ALA A 140 -19.99 -0.87 -1.60
C ALA A 140 -18.53 -0.42 -1.80
N PRO A 141 -17.84 -0.90 -2.85
CA PRO A 141 -16.51 -0.41 -3.19
C PRO A 141 -16.55 1.10 -3.54
N PRO A 142 -15.58 1.91 -3.08
CA PRO A 142 -15.41 3.27 -3.57
C PRO A 142 -15.07 3.29 -5.07
N ALA A 143 -15.46 4.37 -5.74
CA ALA A 143 -15.04 4.62 -7.12
C ALA A 143 -13.60 5.17 -7.13
N CYS A 144 -12.64 4.31 -7.50
CA CYS A 144 -11.24 4.69 -7.55
C CYS A 144 -10.83 5.28 -8.92
N PRO A 145 -9.92 6.28 -8.94
CA PRO A 145 -9.28 6.74 -10.16
C PRO A 145 -8.55 5.59 -10.90
N PRO A 146 -8.18 5.78 -12.18
CA PRO A 146 -7.27 4.88 -12.87
C PRO A 146 -6.00 4.62 -12.04
N ASP A 147 -5.48 3.41 -12.13
CA ASP A 147 -4.27 2.93 -11.43
C ASP A 147 -4.37 2.91 -9.90
N GLN A 148 -5.59 2.99 -9.36
CA GLN A 148 -5.89 2.82 -7.95
C GLN A 148 -6.93 1.73 -7.71
N LEU A 149 -6.85 1.09 -6.54
CA LEU A 149 -7.80 0.07 -6.11
C LEU A 149 -8.46 0.43 -4.78
N PRO A 150 -9.69 -0.05 -4.56
CA PRO A 150 -10.35 0.03 -3.27
C PRO A 150 -9.48 -0.56 -2.16
N GLN A 151 -9.26 0.21 -1.10
CA GLN A 151 -8.56 -0.26 0.08
C GLN A 151 -9.47 -1.20 0.89
N VAL A 152 -8.92 -2.33 1.30
CA VAL A 152 -9.57 -3.35 2.12
C VAL A 152 -8.87 -3.46 3.48
N ALA A 153 -9.65 -3.30 4.55
CA ALA A 153 -9.21 -3.53 5.92
C ALA A 153 -10.30 -4.26 6.70
N GLU A 154 -9.91 -5.19 7.57
CA GLU A 154 -10.86 -5.97 8.38
C GLU A 154 -11.98 -6.64 7.56
N GLN A 155 -11.64 -7.11 6.36
CA GLN A 155 -12.58 -7.74 5.41
C GLN A 155 -13.69 -6.78 4.92
N CYS A 156 -13.41 -5.48 4.93
CA CYS A 156 -14.31 -4.43 4.47
C CYS A 156 -13.61 -3.38 3.63
N TYR A 157 -14.36 -2.74 2.73
CA TYR A 157 -13.89 -1.51 2.10
C TYR A 157 -13.81 -0.39 3.13
N THR A 158 -12.69 0.34 3.12
CA THR A 158 -12.51 1.51 4.01
C THR A 158 -13.15 2.78 3.46
N GLY A 159 -13.46 2.78 2.15
CA GLY A 159 -13.88 3.96 1.39
C GLY A 159 -12.73 4.75 0.79
N ALA A 160 -11.47 4.38 1.07
CA ALA A 160 -10.29 4.97 0.45
C ALA A 160 -9.83 4.16 -0.77
N CYS A 161 -8.95 4.78 -1.56
CA CYS A 161 -8.30 4.17 -2.72
C CYS A 161 -6.78 4.21 -2.53
N LEU A 162 -6.11 3.12 -2.88
CA LEU A 162 -4.66 3.02 -2.85
C LEU A 162 -4.10 2.90 -4.26
N PRO A 163 -2.98 3.56 -4.58
CA PRO A 163 -2.20 3.23 -5.77
C PRO A 163 -1.86 1.74 -5.80
N VAL A 164 -1.97 1.09 -6.97
CA VAL A 164 -1.68 -0.35 -7.08
C VAL A 164 -0.28 -0.72 -6.57
N GLU A 165 0.70 0.14 -6.83
CA GLU A 165 2.09 0.02 -6.36
C GLU A 165 2.27 0.07 -4.83
N ARG A 166 1.22 0.47 -4.10
CA ARG A 166 1.18 0.51 -2.63
C ARG A 166 0.31 -0.61 -2.04
N CYS A 167 -0.33 -1.41 -2.89
CA CYS A 167 -1.14 -2.52 -2.44
C CYS A 167 -0.24 -3.69 -2.01
N ASP A 168 -0.41 -4.16 -0.77
CA ASP A 168 0.23 -5.40 -0.31
C ASP A 168 -0.30 -6.60 -1.07
N TRP A 169 -1.59 -6.57 -1.40
CA TRP A 169 -2.31 -7.61 -2.13
C TRP A 169 -3.26 -6.99 -3.15
N VAL A 170 -3.37 -7.60 -4.32
CA VAL A 170 -4.29 -7.25 -5.40
C VAL A 170 -5.18 -8.45 -5.75
N PRO A 171 -6.33 -8.24 -6.42
CA PRO A 171 -7.22 -9.36 -6.75
C PRO A 171 -6.57 -10.40 -7.68
N ASP A 172 -5.79 -9.94 -8.67
CA ASP A 172 -5.10 -10.80 -9.63
C ASP A 172 -3.92 -10.07 -10.31
N CYS A 173 -3.10 -10.80 -11.05
CA CYS A 173 -1.90 -10.25 -11.71
C CYS A 173 -2.20 -9.19 -12.80
N SER A 174 -3.43 -9.07 -13.31
CA SER A 174 -3.76 -8.07 -14.35
C SER A 174 -3.72 -6.64 -13.84
N TYR A 175 -3.72 -6.44 -12.52
CA TYR A 175 -3.57 -5.14 -11.90
C TYR A 175 -2.12 -4.68 -11.85
N CYS A 176 -1.14 -5.58 -11.94
CA CYS A 176 0.26 -5.19 -11.88
C CYS A 176 0.67 -4.39 -13.12
N ALA A 177 1.46 -3.33 -12.90
CA ALA A 177 2.06 -2.56 -13.97
C ALA A 177 2.94 -3.46 -14.86
N ALA A 178 3.11 -3.08 -16.13
CA ALA A 178 3.83 -3.89 -17.12
C ALA A 178 5.31 -4.13 -16.77
N ASP A 179 5.92 -3.28 -15.95
CA ASP A 179 7.28 -3.41 -15.44
C ASP A 179 7.35 -4.04 -14.04
N ALA A 180 6.22 -4.25 -13.37
CA ALA A 180 6.16 -4.95 -12.10
C ALA A 180 6.13 -6.47 -12.30
N THR A 181 6.69 -7.21 -11.35
CA THR A 181 6.60 -8.66 -11.29
C THR A 181 5.39 -9.05 -10.44
N CYS A 182 4.48 -9.86 -10.98
CA CYS A 182 3.44 -10.47 -10.18
C CYS A 182 4.03 -11.61 -9.33
N VAL A 183 3.67 -11.64 -8.05
CA VAL A 183 3.98 -12.73 -7.12
C VAL A 183 2.67 -13.38 -6.72
N ILE A 184 2.55 -14.69 -6.92
CA ILE A 184 1.43 -15.51 -6.49
C ILE A 184 1.87 -16.32 -5.29
N THR A 185 1.24 -16.09 -4.14
CA THR A 185 1.42 -16.92 -2.94
C THR A 185 0.29 -17.94 -2.88
N GLN A 186 0.62 -19.21 -3.10
CA GLN A 186 -0.34 -20.31 -3.08
C GLN A 186 -0.68 -20.70 -1.64
N THR A 187 -1.83 -20.27 -1.15
CA THR A 187 -2.30 -20.66 0.18
C THR A 187 -3.32 -21.80 0.08
N PRO A 188 -3.52 -22.60 1.15
CA PRO A 188 -4.57 -23.61 1.18
C PRO A 188 -6.00 -23.05 1.05
N ALA A 189 -6.17 -21.75 1.34
CA ALA A 189 -7.42 -21.06 1.14
C ALA A 189 -7.51 -20.65 -0.33
N CYS A 190 -6.81 -19.60 -0.71
CA CYS A 190 -6.83 -19.01 -2.04
C CYS A 190 -5.42 -18.54 -2.43
N ASP A 191 -5.18 -18.39 -3.73
CA ASP A 191 -3.97 -17.72 -4.21
C ASP A 191 -4.04 -16.22 -3.88
N GLN A 192 -2.96 -15.66 -3.35
CA GLN A 192 -2.82 -14.23 -3.07
C GLN A 192 -1.85 -13.61 -4.07
N HIS A 193 -2.19 -12.44 -4.60
CA HIS A 193 -1.41 -11.79 -5.65
C HIS A 193 -0.80 -10.48 -5.13
N ALA A 194 0.48 -10.26 -5.37
CA ALA A 194 1.17 -9.01 -5.03
C ALA A 194 1.96 -8.50 -6.23
N CYS A 195 2.05 -7.17 -6.37
CA CYS A 195 2.82 -6.53 -7.42
C CYS A 195 4.14 -6.03 -6.84
N ILE A 196 5.26 -6.62 -7.26
CA ILE A 196 6.59 -6.21 -6.81
C ILE A 196 7.22 -5.32 -7.88
N PRO A 197 7.58 -4.06 -7.55
CA PRO A 197 8.25 -3.18 -8.50
C PRO A 197 9.65 -3.71 -8.86
N PRO A 198 10.23 -3.25 -9.99
CA PRO A 198 11.59 -3.62 -10.38
C PRO A 198 12.59 -3.41 -9.24
N PHE A 199 13.29 -4.49 -8.86
CA PHE A 199 14.30 -4.43 -7.81
C PHE A 199 15.67 -4.12 -8.44
N PRO A 200 16.34 -3.00 -8.09
CA PRO A 200 17.59 -2.59 -8.76
C PRO A 200 18.75 -3.59 -8.66
N GLU A 201 18.75 -4.39 -7.60
CA GLU A 201 19.76 -5.44 -7.39
C GLU A 201 19.54 -6.66 -8.30
N CYS A 202 18.36 -6.78 -8.92
CA CYS A 202 18.08 -7.83 -9.88
C CYS A 202 18.60 -7.48 -11.27
N PRO A 203 19.19 -8.46 -11.99
CA PRO A 203 19.60 -8.24 -13.37
C PRO A 203 18.37 -7.90 -14.22
N PRO A 204 18.52 -7.00 -15.21
CA PRO A 204 17.43 -6.68 -16.12
C PRO A 204 16.99 -7.94 -16.88
N GLY A 205 15.68 -8.14 -17.01
CA GLY A 205 15.10 -9.30 -17.67
C GLY A 205 13.90 -9.87 -16.92
N PRO A 206 13.43 -11.07 -17.30
CA PRO A 206 12.32 -11.73 -16.63
C PRO A 206 12.68 -12.05 -15.18
N PRO A 207 11.68 -12.08 -14.28
CA PRO A 207 11.91 -12.38 -12.88
C PRO A 207 12.45 -13.80 -12.71
N THR A 208 13.37 -13.97 -11.76
CA THR A 208 13.92 -15.29 -11.43
C THR A 208 13.89 -15.51 -9.93
N CYS A 209 13.66 -16.76 -9.53
CA CYS A 209 13.73 -17.15 -8.12
C CYS A 209 15.10 -16.89 -7.49
N ALA A 210 16.17 -16.89 -8.28
CA ALA A 210 17.51 -16.59 -7.79
C ALA A 210 17.65 -15.14 -7.29
N CYS A 211 16.87 -14.21 -7.85
CA CYS A 211 16.91 -12.82 -7.41
C CYS A 211 15.72 -12.45 -6.51
N LEU A 212 14.50 -12.68 -7.00
CA LEU A 212 13.29 -12.26 -6.29
C LEU A 212 12.80 -13.28 -5.27
N GLY A 213 13.22 -14.55 -5.36
CA GLY A 213 12.66 -15.60 -4.51
C GLY A 213 12.81 -15.33 -3.01
N GLY A 214 13.97 -14.82 -2.57
CA GLY A 214 14.19 -14.49 -1.16
C GLY A 214 13.49 -13.21 -0.68
N VAL A 215 12.99 -12.38 -1.60
CA VAL A 215 12.26 -11.15 -1.28
C VAL A 215 10.75 -11.39 -1.34
N ALA A 216 10.31 -12.16 -2.34
CA ALA A 216 8.91 -12.41 -2.63
C ALA A 216 8.35 -13.61 -1.86
N CYS A 217 9.14 -14.69 -1.71
CA CYS A 217 8.68 -15.94 -1.10
C CYS A 217 9.21 -16.06 0.33
N GLY A 218 8.40 -15.59 1.28
CA GLY A 218 8.66 -15.75 2.72
C GLY A 218 8.01 -17.01 3.29
N ALA A 219 8.40 -17.38 4.52
CA ALA A 219 7.72 -18.45 5.25
C ALA A 219 6.22 -18.11 5.47
N PRO A 220 5.30 -19.10 5.41
CA PRO A 220 5.55 -20.54 5.23
C PRO A 220 5.74 -20.97 3.76
N TYR A 221 5.57 -20.06 2.79
CA TYR A 221 5.56 -20.33 1.35
C TYR A 221 6.90 -20.02 0.68
N ALA A 222 8.00 -20.50 1.28
CA ALA A 222 9.35 -20.13 0.88
C ALA A 222 9.82 -20.82 -0.43
N THR A 223 9.04 -21.75 -0.99
CA THR A 223 9.41 -22.44 -2.24
C THR A 223 9.06 -21.56 -3.42
N CYS A 224 10.08 -21.12 -4.16
CA CYS A 224 9.91 -20.30 -5.35
C CYS A 224 9.92 -21.12 -6.64
N ALA A 225 8.96 -20.86 -7.52
CA ALA A 225 8.94 -21.27 -8.93
C ALA A 225 8.69 -20.06 -9.85
N VAL A 226 9.08 -20.20 -11.13
CA VAL A 226 8.79 -19.20 -12.17
C VAL A 226 7.77 -19.79 -13.15
N ASP A 227 6.68 -19.08 -13.40
CA ASP A 227 5.68 -19.42 -14.41
C ASP A 227 5.46 -18.23 -15.36
N GLY A 228 6.02 -18.31 -16.57
CA GLY A 228 6.09 -17.17 -17.49
C GLY A 228 6.84 -15.99 -16.86
N ASP A 229 6.15 -14.85 -16.71
CA ASP A 229 6.65 -13.62 -16.08
C ASP A 229 6.21 -13.48 -14.60
N THR A 230 5.74 -14.57 -13.98
CA THR A 230 5.22 -14.59 -12.62
C THR A 230 6.11 -15.40 -11.69
N ILE A 231 6.26 -14.94 -10.44
CA ILE A 231 6.87 -15.73 -9.36
C ILE A 231 5.76 -16.43 -8.59
N VAL A 232 5.89 -17.73 -8.36
CA VAL A 232 4.95 -18.54 -7.58
C VAL A 232 5.64 -19.00 -6.29
N CYS A 233 5.04 -18.68 -5.15
CA CYS A 233 5.49 -19.02 -3.80
C CYS A 233 4.59 -20.11 -3.21
N SER A 234 5.18 -21.18 -2.68
CA SER A 234 4.47 -22.35 -2.13
C SER A 234 5.16 -23.02 -0.94
#